data_AF-A0A968TPW4-F1
#
_entry.id   AF-A0A968TPW4-F1
#
_cell.length_a   1.000
_cell.length_b   1.000
_cell.length_c   1.000
_cell.angle_alpha   90.00
_cell.angle_beta   90.00
_cell.angle_gamma   90.00
#
_symmetry.space_group_name_H-M   'P 1'
#
loop_
_entity.id
_entity.type
_entity.pdbx_description
1 polymer ?
#
loop_
_entity_poly.entity_id
_entity_poly.type
_entity_poly.pdbx_seq_one_letter_code
_entity_poly.pdbx_strand_id
1 'polypeptide(L)'
;MVLELFGRANTGATWDELWRAREKGVVVVAVSRTGRGPLWVREEWQQKGLVYAEDLDGLKARLVLMAALPQTRDPAVLQRIFDRLAGRVPGR
;
A
#
# COMPACT_ATOMS: atom_id res chain seq x y z
N MET A 1 -4.96 -4.58 5.84
CA MET A 1 -5.03 -3.30 6.59
C MET A 1 -4.63 -2.18 5.66
N VAL A 2 -5.41 -1.09 5.64
CA VAL A 2 -5.06 0.13 4.90
C VAL A 2 -4.57 1.17 5.91
N LEU A 3 -3.37 1.68 5.70
CA LEU A 3 -2.68 2.66 6.53
C LEU A 3 -2.63 4.00 5.80
N GLU A 4 -3.23 5.01 6.41
CA GLU A 4 -3.25 6.35 5.85
C GLU A 4 -2.09 7.18 6.43
N LEU A 5 -1.16 7.56 5.56
CA LEU A 5 0.10 8.21 5.88
C LEU A 5 0.07 9.71 5.59
N PHE A 6 0.94 10.46 6.25
CA PHE A 6 1.08 11.91 6.06
C PHE A 6 2.41 12.26 5.39
N GLY A 7 2.37 13.12 4.37
CA GLY A 7 3.57 13.71 3.77
C GLY A 7 4.60 12.67 3.32
N ARG A 8 5.80 12.69 3.91
CA ARG A 8 6.89 11.72 3.63
C ARG A 8 6.70 10.38 4.36
N ALA A 9 5.51 9.79 4.24
CA ALA A 9 5.17 8.50 4.83
C ALA A 9 5.21 8.44 6.38
N ASN A 10 4.83 9.53 7.05
CA ASN A 10 4.68 9.52 8.50
C ASN A 10 3.41 8.75 8.91
N THR A 11 3.54 7.89 9.91
CA THR A 11 2.46 7.12 10.54
C THR A 11 2.50 7.35 12.05
N GLY A 12 1.35 7.25 12.72
CA GLY A 12 1.26 7.25 14.18
C GLY A 12 1.67 5.93 14.83
N ALA A 13 1.83 4.86 14.03
CA ALA A 13 2.39 3.57 14.46
C ALA A 13 3.89 3.49 14.14
N THR A 14 4.63 2.65 14.85
CA THR A 14 6.04 2.42 14.50
C THR A 14 6.14 1.48 13.29
N TRP A 15 7.18 1.67 12.45
CA TRP A 15 7.41 0.76 11.32
C TRP A 15 7.72 -0.67 11.76
N ASP A 16 8.36 -0.85 12.91
CA ASP A 16 8.67 -2.17 13.47
C ASP A 16 7.41 -2.99 13.79
N GLU A 17 6.37 -2.34 14.34
CA GLU A 17 5.08 -2.99 14.59
C GLU A 17 4.38 -3.41 13.29
N LEU A 18 4.47 -2.57 12.26
CA LEU A 18 3.94 -2.88 10.93
C LEU A 18 4.65 -4.09 10.32
N TRP A 19 5.97 -4.20 10.50
CA TRP A 19 6.75 -5.33 10.01
C TRP A 19 6.43 -6.62 10.76
N ARG A 20 6.27 -6.55 12.08
CA ARG A 20 5.76 -7.69 12.86
C ARG A 20 4.37 -8.13 12.42
N ALA A 21 3.49 -7.20 12.04
CA ALA A 21 2.19 -7.55 11.48
C ALA A 21 2.32 -8.23 10.10
N ARG A 22 3.22 -7.74 9.24
CA ARG A 22 3.52 -8.36 7.94
C ARG A 22 4.04 -9.79 8.09
N GLU A 23 4.96 -10.02 9.02
CA GLU A 23 5.50 -11.35 9.36
C GLU A 23 4.41 -12.33 9.80
N LYS A 24 3.35 -11.82 10.44
CA LYS A 24 2.15 -12.60 10.80
C LYS A 24 1.14 -12.78 9.66
N GLY A 25 1.50 -12.39 8.43
CA GLY A 25 0.66 -12.54 7.24
C GLY A 25 -0.38 -11.43 7.03
N VAL A 26 -0.35 -10.35 7.82
CA VAL A 26 -1.24 -9.20 7.60
C VAL A 26 -0.77 -8.44 6.37
N VAL A 27 -1.63 -8.26 5.37
CA VAL A 27 -1.32 -7.36 4.23
C VAL A 27 -1.44 -5.90 4.69
N VAL A 28 -0.43 -5.08 4.40
CA VAL A 28 -0.41 -3.65 4.72
C VAL A 28 -0.34 -2.85 3.42
N VAL A 29 -1.34 -1.99 3.21
CA VAL A 29 -1.42 -1.07 2.07
C VAL A 29 -1.28 0.35 2.58
N ALA A 30 -0.29 1.09 2.10
CA ALA A 30 -0.10 2.51 2.38
C ALA A 30 -0.91 3.38 1.42
N VAL A 31 -1.51 4.45 1.94
CA VAL A 31 -2.28 5.45 1.19
C VAL A 31 -1.90 6.85 1.67
N SER A 32 -1.84 7.83 0.77
CA SER A 32 -1.59 9.22 1.17
C SER A 32 -2.87 9.88 1.70
N ARG A 33 -2.81 10.55 2.85
CA ARG A 33 -3.93 11.34 3.40
C ARG A 33 -4.19 12.65 2.64
N THR A 34 -3.26 13.11 1.81
CA THR A 34 -3.44 14.36 1.06
C THR A 34 -4.28 14.17 -0.20
N GLY A 35 -4.72 12.95 -0.51
CA GLY A 35 -5.59 12.62 -1.65
C GLY A 35 -4.92 12.73 -3.03
N ARG A 36 -3.85 13.52 -3.13
CA ARG A 36 -2.92 13.60 -4.28
C ARG A 36 -1.50 13.83 -3.81
N GLY A 37 -0.57 13.28 -4.56
CA GLY A 37 0.87 13.50 -4.40
C GLY A 37 1.59 12.22 -3.95
N PRO A 38 2.82 12.01 -4.44
CA PRO A 38 3.52 10.76 -4.21
C PRO A 38 3.85 10.58 -2.73
N LEU A 39 3.51 9.42 -2.16
CA LEU A 39 4.23 8.94 -1.00
C LEU A 39 5.63 8.53 -1.45
N TRP A 40 6.63 9.07 -0.77
CA TRP A 40 8.01 8.65 -0.94
C TRP A 40 8.21 7.30 -0.26
N VAL A 41 7.85 6.24 -0.95
CA VAL A 41 8.04 4.85 -0.49
C VAL A 41 9.48 4.46 -0.76
N ARG A 42 10.19 4.02 0.28
CA ARG A 42 11.55 3.50 0.14
C ARG A 42 11.52 2.12 -0.49
N GLU A 43 12.50 1.81 -1.33
CA GLU A 43 12.65 0.48 -1.94
C GLU A 43 12.69 -0.63 -0.89
N GLU A 44 13.35 -0.38 0.24
CA GLU A 44 13.44 -1.29 1.39
C GLU A 44 12.05 -1.69 1.95
N TRP A 45 11.05 -0.82 1.85
CA TRP A 45 9.68 -1.11 2.33
C TRP A 45 8.92 -1.99 1.35
N GLN A 46 9.13 -1.80 0.04
CA GLN A 46 8.57 -2.70 -0.97
C GLN A 46 9.17 -4.10 -0.87
N GLN A 47 10.48 -4.20 -0.60
CA GLN A 47 11.14 -5.48 -0.33
C GLN A 47 10.58 -6.18 0.93
N LYS A 48 10.12 -5.41 1.93
CA LYS A 48 9.38 -5.92 3.10
C LYS A 48 7.90 -6.21 2.82
N GLY A 49 7.47 -6.06 1.58
CA GLY A 49 6.12 -6.36 1.12
C GLY A 49 5.08 -5.32 1.56
N LEU A 50 5.47 -4.06 1.76
CA LEU A 50 4.52 -2.95 1.82
C LEU A 50 3.95 -2.70 0.42
N VAL A 51 2.63 -2.58 0.33
CA VAL A 51 1.94 -2.24 -0.92
C VAL A 51 1.58 -0.77 -0.90
N TYR A 52 1.77 -0.04 -1.99
CA TYR A 52 1.38 1.36 -2.12
C TYR A 52 0.18 1.51 -3.05
N ALA A 53 -0.86 2.19 -2.58
CA ALA A 53 -2.08 2.44 -3.34
C ALA A 53 -2.00 3.64 -4.29
N GLU A 54 -0.82 4.23 -4.46
CA GLU A 54 -0.61 5.35 -5.36
C GLU A 54 -1.49 6.57 -5.02
N ASP A 55 -2.23 7.08 -6.00
CA ASP A 55 -3.17 8.20 -5.86
C ASP A 55 -4.60 7.74 -5.55
N LEU A 56 -4.83 6.47 -5.22
CA LEU A 56 -6.14 6.04 -4.72
C LEU A 56 -6.37 6.64 -3.32
N ASP A 57 -7.57 7.17 -3.09
CA ASP A 57 -8.00 7.51 -1.75
C ASP A 57 -8.17 6.26 -0.86
N GLY A 58 -8.21 6.48 0.45
CA GLY A 58 -8.26 5.38 1.42
C GLY A 58 -9.52 4.53 1.31
N LEU A 59 -10.65 5.07 0.84
CA LEU A 59 -11.88 4.29 0.67
C LEU A 59 -11.77 3.35 -0.52
N LYS A 60 -11.33 3.86 -1.67
CA LYS A 60 -11.07 3.03 -2.86
C LYS A 60 -10.02 1.97 -2.56
N ALA A 61 -8.95 2.31 -1.86
CA ALA A 61 -7.92 1.35 -1.51
C ALA A 61 -8.44 0.21 -0.62
N ARG A 62 -9.34 0.51 0.34
CA ARG A 62 -10.00 -0.52 1.16
C ARG A 62 -10.88 -1.42 0.32
N LEU A 63 -11.70 -0.86 -0.58
CA LEU A 63 -12.55 -1.64 -1.47
C LEU A 63 -11.74 -2.58 -2.37
N VAL A 64 -10.67 -2.06 -2.98
CA VAL A 64 -9.74 -2.84 -3.81
C VAL A 64 -9.11 -3.97 -3.00
N LEU A 65 -8.60 -3.66 -1.81
CA LEU A 65 -7.98 -4.67 -0.96
C LEU A 65 -8.98 -5.77 -0.56
N MET A 66 -10.22 -5.40 -0.19
CA MET A 66 -11.27 -6.38 0.15
C MET A 66 -11.61 -7.29 -1.03
N ALA A 67 -11.64 -6.75 -2.26
CA ALA A 67 -11.90 -7.54 -3.46
C ALA A 67 -10.71 -8.44 -3.87
N ALA A 68 -9.48 -8.01 -3.59
CA ALA A 68 -8.27 -8.73 -3.97
C ALA A 68 -7.86 -9.84 -2.99
N LEU A 69 -8.08 -9.65 -1.68
CA LEU A 69 -7.65 -10.59 -0.63
C LEU A 69 -8.17 -12.03 -0.77
N PRO A 70 -9.39 -12.30 -1.29
CA PRO A 70 -9.84 -13.66 -1.59
C PRO A 70 -9.04 -14.34 -2.69
N GLN A 71 -8.43 -13.57 -3.59
CA GLN A 71 -7.72 -14.07 -4.77
C GLN A 71 -6.22 -14.20 -4.50
N THR A 72 -5.64 -13.27 -3.73
CA THR A 72 -4.20 -13.25 -3.47
C THR A 72 -3.84 -12.49 -2.19
N ARG A 73 -2.73 -12.89 -1.58
CA ARG A 73 -2.05 -12.15 -0.50
C ARG A 73 -0.60 -11.82 -0.86
N ASP A 74 -0.16 -12.14 -2.07
CA ASP A 74 1.19 -11.81 -2.57
C ASP A 74 1.30 -10.30 -2.76
N PRO A 75 2.20 -9.61 -2.03
CA PRO A 75 2.40 -8.17 -2.14
C PRO A 75 2.74 -7.71 -3.57
N ALA A 76 3.49 -8.51 -4.33
CA ALA A 76 3.86 -8.14 -5.70
C ALA A 76 2.66 -8.20 -6.65
N VAL A 77 1.76 -9.18 -6.47
CA VAL A 77 0.50 -9.24 -7.23
C VAL A 77 -0.42 -8.08 -6.82
N LEU A 78 -0.54 -7.82 -5.52
CA LEU A 78 -1.34 -6.72 -4.99
C LEU A 78 -0.84 -5.36 -5.49
N GLN A 79 0.47 -5.13 -5.52
CA GLN A 79 1.05 -3.90 -6.07
C GLN A 79 0.63 -3.71 -7.54
N ARG A 80 0.74 -4.75 -8.38
CA ARG A 80 0.30 -4.68 -9.78
C ARG A 80 -1.20 -4.36 -9.93
N ILE A 81 -2.04 -4.84 -9.03
CA ILE A 81 -3.48 -4.51 -9.01
C ILE A 81 -3.67 -3.02 -8.72
N PHE A 82 -2.98 -2.48 -7.70
CA PHE A 82 -3.05 -1.06 -7.35
C PHE A 82 -2.50 -0.18 -8.47
N ASP A 83 -1.34 -0.50 -9.05
CA ASP A 83 -0.74 0.24 -10.16
C ASP A 83 -1.72 0.38 -11.34
N ARG A 84 -2.33 -0.75 -11.74
CA ARG A 84 -3.29 -0.79 -12.84
C ARG A 84 -4.51 0.09 -12.57
N LEU A 85 -5.05 0.05 -11.36
CA LEU A 85 -6.24 0.84 -10.98
C LEU A 85 -5.93 2.32 -10.79
N ALA A 86 -4.69 2.65 -10.41
CA ALA A 86 -4.19 4.02 -10.37
C ALA A 86 -3.88 4.59 -11.77
N GLY A 87 -4.00 3.78 -12.82
CA GLY A 87 -3.64 4.18 -14.19
C GLY A 87 -2.13 4.25 -14.43
N ARG A 88 -1.30 3.71 -13.51
CA ARG A 88 0.13 3.56 -13.75
C ARG A 88 0.38 2.34 -14.63
N VAL A 89 0.92 2.59 -15.81
CA VAL A 89 1.40 1.55 -16.71
C VAL A 89 2.92 1.51 -16.56
N PRO A 90 3.54 0.36 -16.28
CA PRO A 90 4.99 0.28 -16.25
C PRO A 90 5.57 0.76 -17.60
N GLY A 91 6.44 1.77 -17.57
CA GLY A 91 7.15 2.27 -18.75
C GLY A 91 6.58 3.53 -19.43
N ARG A 92 5.69 4.29 -18.77
CA ARG A 92 5.28 5.62 -19.23
C ARG A 92 5.28 6.67 -18.13
#